data_AF-A0A515A7H3-F1
#
_entry.id   AF-A0A515A7H3-F1
#
_cell.length_a   1.000
_cell.length_b   1.000
_cell.length_c   1.000
_cell.angle_alpha   90.00
_cell.angle_beta   90.00
_cell.angle_gamma   90.00
#
_symmetry.space_group_name_H-M   'P 1'
#
loop_
_entity.id
_entity.type
_entity.pdbx_description
1 polymer ?
#
loop_
_entity_poly.entity_id
_entity_poly.type
_entity_poly.pdbx_seq_one_letter_code
_entity_poly.pdbx_strand_id
1 'polypeptide(L)'
;MAIRSLLLSLALTGILGYCFTVGLTDPNSLFKKIPDWAGIALFLGCGLLYLLATWWAFKGFSVHKLSALVSMGFCAVGLGIYALVFVMELGHSRARPGQYDYDFTTLSVSDKAIVAQIAHDAGLSLEDAVFTEHWTMDKAAKSSSVTNTFGICVQKGKVVALNLSNHPVRNLALLAKLPDLGDLYLRNCALSDMSDLRSTKLDRLDVSDNQIIDLNTLHGCPTIQWLTAENNQLTSTDGIDQFKQLVSSDFTGNPIPKP
;
A
#
# COMPACT_ATOMS: atom_id res chain seq x y z
N MET A 1 -43.57 -17.78 -14.13
CA MET A 1 -42.15 -17.36 -14.29
C MET A 1 -41.92 -15.91 -13.86
N ALA A 2 -42.70 -14.93 -14.35
CA ALA A 2 -42.55 -13.51 -13.95
C ALA A 2 -42.66 -13.25 -12.43
N ILE A 3 -43.61 -13.89 -11.72
CA ILE A 3 -43.75 -13.72 -10.27
C ILE A 3 -42.51 -14.26 -9.51
N ARG A 4 -41.92 -15.37 -9.97
CA ARG A 4 -40.69 -15.93 -9.37
C ARG A 4 -39.50 -15.00 -9.58
N SER A 5 -39.41 -14.40 -10.77
CA SER A 5 -38.42 -13.37 -11.10
C SER A 5 -38.54 -12.16 -10.18
N LEU A 6 -39.76 -11.64 -10.01
CA LEU A 6 -40.03 -10.50 -9.14
C LEU A 6 -39.61 -10.77 -7.69
N LEU A 7 -40.04 -11.90 -7.12
CA LEU A 7 -39.68 -12.29 -5.74
C LEU A 7 -38.17 -12.43 -5.57
N LEU A 8 -37.48 -13.05 -6.53
CA LEU A 8 -36.04 -13.22 -6.48
C LEU A 8 -35.30 -11.87 -6.56
N SER A 9 -35.68 -11.00 -7.50
CA SER A 9 -35.08 -9.67 -7.65
C SER A 9 -35.30 -8.79 -6.41
N LEU A 10 -36.45 -8.90 -5.76
CA LEU A 10 -36.78 -8.12 -4.57
C LEU A 10 -36.01 -8.61 -3.34
N ALA A 11 -35.88 -9.93 -3.18
CA ALA A 11 -35.04 -10.52 -2.14
C ALA A 11 -33.56 -10.13 -2.31
N LEU A 12 -33.02 -10.21 -3.52
CA LEU A 12 -31.65 -9.80 -3.81
C LEU A 12 -31.42 -8.31 -3.54
N THR A 13 -32.40 -7.46 -3.88
CA THR A 13 -32.31 -6.02 -3.62
C THR A 13 -32.33 -5.73 -2.12
N GLY A 14 -33.15 -6.44 -1.34
CA GLY A 14 -33.18 -6.34 0.11
C GLY A 14 -31.85 -6.75 0.76
N ILE A 15 -31.24 -7.85 0.29
CA ILE A 15 -29.92 -8.29 0.74
C ILE A 15 -28.87 -7.21 0.43
N LEU A 16 -28.84 -6.70 -0.82
CA LEU A 16 -27.94 -5.61 -1.21
C LEU A 16 -28.13 -4.37 -0.33
N GLY A 17 -29.36 -3.95 -0.10
CA GLY A 17 -29.67 -2.80 0.76
C GLY A 17 -29.16 -3.00 2.18
N TYR A 18 -29.31 -4.19 2.76
CA TYR A 18 -28.74 -4.52 4.07
C TYR A 18 -27.21 -4.48 4.07
N CYS A 19 -26.55 -5.05 3.04
CA CYS A 19 -25.09 -5.01 2.92
C CYS A 19 -24.55 -3.58 2.96
N PHE A 20 -25.16 -2.68 2.19
CA PHE A 20 -24.71 -1.29 2.07
C PHE A 20 -25.00 -0.42 3.29
N THR A 21 -26.01 -0.77 4.08
CA THR A 21 -26.45 0.05 5.22
C THR A 21 -25.89 -0.44 6.54
N VAL A 22 -26.11 -1.71 6.88
CA VAL A 22 -25.76 -2.30 8.18
C VAL A 22 -24.58 -3.26 8.07
N GLY A 23 -24.52 -4.03 6.98
CA GLY A 23 -23.49 -5.05 6.75
C GLY A 23 -22.06 -4.48 6.76
N LEU A 24 -21.84 -3.34 6.09
CA LEU A 24 -20.50 -2.74 5.99
C LEU A 24 -20.16 -1.78 7.14
N THR A 25 -21.17 -1.15 7.77
CA THR A 25 -20.97 -0.09 8.75
C THR A 25 -20.87 -0.60 10.19
N ASP A 26 -21.60 -1.66 10.54
CA ASP A 26 -21.62 -2.19 11.90
C ASP A 26 -20.43 -3.16 12.12
N PRO A 27 -19.55 -2.91 13.11
CA PRO A 27 -18.46 -3.83 13.46
C PRO A 27 -18.91 -5.23 13.86
N ASN A 28 -20.14 -5.42 14.34
CA ASN A 28 -20.70 -6.71 14.75
C ASN A 28 -21.57 -7.39 13.69
N SER A 29 -21.62 -6.84 12.47
CA SER A 29 -22.44 -7.35 11.39
C SER A 29 -22.08 -8.79 11.00
N LEU A 30 -23.05 -9.47 10.39
CA LEU A 30 -22.85 -10.82 9.88
C LEU A 30 -21.77 -10.87 8.78
N PHE A 31 -21.64 -9.80 7.99
CA PHE A 31 -20.68 -9.70 6.89
C PHE A 31 -19.23 -9.58 7.36
N LYS A 32 -18.96 -8.91 8.48
CA LYS A 32 -17.60 -8.84 9.05
C LYS A 32 -17.13 -10.14 9.70
N LYS A 33 -18.04 -11.09 9.92
CA LYS A 33 -17.72 -12.44 10.44
C LYS A 33 -17.45 -13.45 9.32
N ILE A 34 -17.69 -13.09 8.07
CA ILE A 34 -17.45 -13.95 6.90
C ILE A 34 -15.99 -13.75 6.46
N PRO A 35 -15.23 -14.84 6.22
CA PRO A 35 -13.86 -14.71 5.71
C PRO A 35 -13.84 -14.15 4.28
N ASP A 36 -12.81 -13.37 3.94
CA ASP A 36 -12.73 -12.58 2.70
C ASP A 36 -13.00 -13.40 1.42
N TRP A 37 -12.50 -14.63 1.35
CA TRP A 37 -12.71 -15.53 0.20
C TRP A 37 -14.19 -15.91 0.02
N ALA A 38 -14.95 -16.03 1.11
CA ALA A 38 -16.37 -16.33 1.08
C ALA A 38 -17.20 -15.10 0.67
N GLY A 39 -16.70 -13.89 0.93
CA GLY A 39 -17.27 -12.65 0.40
C GLY A 39 -17.28 -12.63 -1.12
N ILE A 40 -16.18 -13.02 -1.76
CA ILE A 40 -16.05 -13.10 -3.23
C ILE A 40 -17.04 -14.13 -3.80
N ALA A 41 -17.14 -15.31 -3.19
CA ALA A 41 -18.06 -16.36 -3.63
C ALA A 41 -19.53 -15.92 -3.50
N LEU A 42 -19.88 -15.25 -2.40
CA LEU A 42 -21.21 -14.70 -2.17
C LEU A 42 -21.55 -13.61 -3.21
N PHE A 43 -20.59 -12.75 -3.52
CA PHE A 43 -20.72 -11.70 -4.52
C PHE A 43 -21.01 -12.30 -5.91
N LEU A 44 -20.18 -13.24 -6.38
CA LEU A 44 -20.40 -13.94 -7.67
C LEU A 44 -21.74 -14.66 -7.71
N GLY A 45 -22.15 -15.29 -6.60
CA GLY A 45 -23.45 -15.94 -6.45
C GLY A 45 -24.62 -14.96 -6.64
N CYS A 46 -24.57 -13.79 -6.01
CA CYS A 46 -25.59 -12.74 -6.17
C CYS A 46 -25.68 -12.25 -7.62
N GLY A 47 -24.55 -12.06 -8.30
CA GLY A 47 -24.51 -11.68 -9.73
C GLY A 47 -25.22 -12.70 -10.63
N LEU A 48 -24.93 -13.99 -10.44
CA LEU A 48 -25.60 -15.07 -11.19
C LEU A 48 -27.11 -15.12 -10.93
N LEU A 49 -27.54 -14.87 -9.68
CA LEU A 49 -28.96 -14.85 -9.33
C LEU A 49 -29.71 -13.67 -9.97
N TYR A 50 -29.08 -12.50 -10.13
CA TYR A 50 -29.67 -11.39 -10.90
C TYR A 50 -29.82 -11.72 -12.39
N LEU A 51 -28.84 -12.40 -12.99
CA LEU A 51 -28.94 -12.86 -14.38
C LEU A 51 -30.07 -13.88 -14.55
N LEU A 52 -30.22 -14.81 -13.60
CA LEU A 52 -31.32 -15.77 -13.57
C LEU A 52 -32.68 -15.07 -13.41
N ALA A 53 -32.78 -14.09 -12.52
CA ALA A 53 -34.00 -13.29 -12.34
C ALA A 53 -34.36 -12.56 -13.64
N THR A 54 -33.38 -11.96 -14.31
CA THR A 54 -33.54 -11.28 -15.60
C THR A 54 -34.07 -12.25 -16.67
N TRP A 55 -33.47 -13.44 -16.78
CA TRP A 55 -33.92 -14.49 -17.70
C TRP A 55 -35.37 -14.91 -17.45
N TRP A 56 -35.76 -15.09 -16.18
CA TRP A 56 -37.15 -15.43 -15.83
C TRP A 56 -38.14 -14.29 -16.10
N ALA A 57 -37.72 -13.03 -16.01
CA ALA A 57 -38.56 -11.89 -16.37
C ALA A 57 -38.87 -11.91 -17.86
N PHE A 58 -37.86 -12.10 -18.72
CA PHE A 58 -38.04 -12.21 -20.18
C PHE A 58 -38.98 -13.35 -20.57
N LYS A 59 -38.77 -14.56 -20.02
CA LYS A 59 -39.68 -15.69 -20.29
C LYS A 59 -41.10 -15.47 -19.76
N GLY A 60 -41.26 -14.72 -18.68
CA GLY A 60 -42.56 -14.45 -18.06
C GLY A 60 -43.32 -13.27 -18.66
N PHE A 61 -42.69 -12.51 -19.56
CA PHE A 61 -43.19 -11.23 -20.04
C PHE A 61 -44.52 -11.32 -20.79
N SER A 62 -44.70 -12.38 -21.59
CA SER A 62 -45.93 -12.60 -22.37
C SER A 62 -47.17 -12.82 -21.50
N VAL A 63 -46.99 -13.30 -20.26
CA VAL A 63 -48.08 -13.66 -19.34
C VAL A 63 -48.37 -12.55 -18.33
N HIS A 64 -47.34 -11.94 -17.74
CA HIS A 64 -47.50 -10.87 -16.75
C HIS A 64 -46.53 -9.72 -17.03
N LYS A 65 -46.95 -8.79 -17.89
CA LYS A 65 -46.12 -7.67 -18.37
C LYS A 65 -45.64 -6.75 -17.23
N LEU A 66 -46.53 -6.36 -16.32
CA LEU A 66 -46.19 -5.42 -15.24
C LEU A 66 -45.16 -6.00 -14.27
N SER A 67 -45.36 -7.23 -13.78
CA SER A 67 -44.44 -7.85 -12.83
C SER A 67 -43.08 -8.18 -13.45
N ALA A 68 -43.06 -8.53 -14.74
CA ALA A 68 -41.82 -8.69 -15.49
C ALA A 68 -41.06 -7.35 -15.62
N LEU A 69 -41.75 -6.25 -15.98
CA LEU A 69 -41.14 -4.92 -16.07
C LEU A 69 -40.56 -4.45 -14.74
N VAL A 70 -41.30 -4.59 -13.65
CA VAL A 70 -40.83 -4.20 -12.30
C VAL A 70 -39.60 -5.01 -11.91
N SER A 71 -39.61 -6.33 -12.15
CA SER A 71 -38.45 -7.18 -11.86
C SER A 71 -37.22 -6.83 -12.70
N MET A 72 -37.42 -6.51 -13.99
CA MET A 72 -36.34 -6.03 -14.86
C MET A 72 -35.73 -4.72 -14.33
N GLY A 73 -36.56 -3.81 -13.81
CA GLY A 73 -36.09 -2.58 -13.16
C GLY A 73 -35.20 -2.86 -11.94
N PHE A 74 -35.62 -3.74 -11.04
CA PHE A 74 -34.80 -4.15 -9.90
C PHE A 74 -33.50 -4.84 -10.32
N CYS A 75 -33.56 -5.71 -11.34
CA CYS A 75 -32.36 -6.36 -11.86
C CYS A 75 -31.38 -5.35 -12.48
N ALA A 76 -31.87 -4.33 -13.21
CA ALA A 76 -31.04 -3.30 -13.80
C ALA A 76 -30.32 -2.47 -12.73
N VAL A 77 -31.04 -2.04 -11.68
CA VAL A 77 -30.43 -1.31 -10.55
C VAL A 77 -29.44 -2.20 -9.79
N GLY A 78 -29.83 -3.44 -9.49
CA GLY A 78 -28.97 -4.40 -8.78
C GLY A 78 -27.68 -4.72 -9.53
N LEU A 79 -27.76 -4.98 -10.83
CA LEU A 79 -26.60 -5.22 -11.69
C LEU A 79 -25.73 -3.96 -11.88
N GLY A 80 -26.35 -2.77 -11.91
CA GLY A 80 -25.61 -1.49 -11.96
C GLY A 80 -24.77 -1.25 -10.70
N ILE A 81 -25.37 -1.45 -9.52
CA ILE A 81 -24.65 -1.36 -8.23
C ILE A 81 -23.57 -2.45 -8.18
N TYR A 82 -23.91 -3.68 -8.59
CA TYR A 82 -22.95 -4.79 -8.65
C TYR A 82 -21.73 -4.47 -9.51
N ALA A 83 -21.92 -3.93 -10.72
CA ALA A 83 -20.83 -3.55 -11.60
C ALA A 83 -19.94 -2.45 -10.99
N LEU A 84 -20.55 -1.47 -10.32
CA LEU A 84 -19.81 -0.39 -9.66
C LEU A 84 -18.92 -0.92 -8.54
N VAL A 85 -19.45 -1.80 -7.69
CA VAL A 85 -18.71 -2.42 -6.58
C VAL A 85 -17.59 -3.32 -7.10
N PHE A 86 -17.87 -4.11 -8.13
CA PHE A 86 -16.86 -4.95 -8.76
C PHE A 86 -15.70 -4.14 -9.32
N VAL A 87 -15.99 -3.00 -9.96
CA VAL A 87 -14.96 -2.06 -10.45
C VAL A 87 -14.17 -1.45 -9.29
N MET A 88 -14.82 -1.12 -8.18
CA MET A 88 -14.13 -0.62 -6.98
C MET A 88 -13.22 -1.68 -6.35
N GLU A 89 -13.67 -2.93 -6.26
CA GLU A 89 -12.93 -4.02 -5.64
C GLU A 89 -11.74 -4.49 -6.52
N LEU A 90 -11.92 -4.53 -7.83
CA LEU A 90 -10.81 -4.78 -8.78
C LEU A 90 -9.70 -3.72 -8.69
N GLY A 91 -10.03 -2.53 -8.20
CA GLY A 91 -9.11 -1.42 -8.00
C GLY A 91 -8.54 -1.32 -6.58
N HIS A 92 -8.94 -2.16 -5.63
CA HIS A 92 -8.70 -1.90 -4.20
C HIS A 92 -7.21 -1.88 -3.82
N SER A 93 -6.36 -2.51 -4.64
CA SER A 93 -4.90 -2.57 -4.46
C SER A 93 -4.11 -1.83 -5.54
N ARG A 94 -4.78 -1.06 -6.42
CA ARG A 94 -4.12 -0.28 -7.47
C ARG A 94 -4.33 1.21 -7.22
N ALA A 95 -3.28 2.00 -7.38
CA ALA A 95 -3.41 3.45 -7.36
C ALA A 95 -4.45 3.89 -8.38
N ARG A 96 -5.25 4.92 -8.05
CA ARG A 96 -6.00 5.62 -9.10
C ARG A 96 -5.00 6.32 -10.04
N PRO A 97 -5.24 6.33 -11.36
CA PRO A 97 -4.45 7.15 -12.28
C PRO A 97 -4.41 8.61 -11.78
N GLY A 98 -3.21 9.15 -11.55
CA GLY A 98 -2.98 10.50 -11.02
C GLY A 98 -2.92 10.64 -9.48
N GLN A 99 -3.06 9.54 -8.72
CA GLN A 99 -2.89 9.56 -7.25
C GLN A 99 -1.40 9.62 -6.84
N TYR A 100 -0.52 9.02 -7.64
CA TYR A 100 0.92 9.12 -7.51
C TYR A 100 1.48 9.50 -8.88
N ASP A 101 2.35 10.50 -8.91
CA ASP A 101 2.89 11.05 -10.14
C ASP A 101 4.18 10.29 -10.46
N TYR A 102 4.07 9.29 -11.34
CA TYR A 102 5.19 8.39 -11.69
C TYR A 102 6.10 8.95 -12.79
N ASP A 103 5.81 10.18 -13.25
CA ASP A 103 6.42 10.71 -14.44
C ASP A 103 7.76 11.41 -14.12
N PHE A 104 8.83 10.87 -14.72
CA PHE A 104 10.20 11.38 -14.74
C PHE A 104 10.31 12.88 -15.06
N THR A 105 9.33 13.44 -15.79
CA THR A 105 9.31 14.85 -16.22
C THR A 105 8.86 15.81 -15.14
N THR A 106 8.23 15.30 -14.08
CA THR A 106 7.65 16.12 -13.00
C THR A 106 8.62 16.37 -11.85
N LEU A 107 9.73 15.63 -11.80
CA LEU A 107 10.74 15.79 -10.76
C LEU A 107 11.38 17.17 -10.89
N SER A 108 11.44 17.91 -9.78
CA SER A 108 12.09 19.22 -9.80
C SER A 108 13.55 19.09 -10.23
N VAL A 109 14.07 20.08 -10.97
CA VAL A 109 15.46 20.09 -11.47
C VAL A 109 16.45 19.91 -10.32
N SER A 110 16.14 20.50 -9.16
CA SER A 110 16.92 20.37 -7.93
C SER A 110 16.93 18.94 -7.38
N ASP A 111 15.76 18.31 -7.24
CA ASP A 111 15.66 16.95 -6.72
C ASP A 111 16.32 15.95 -7.68
N LYS A 112 16.21 16.18 -9.00
CA LYS A 112 16.90 15.38 -10.01
C LYS A 112 18.43 15.44 -9.86
N ALA A 113 18.98 16.63 -9.64
CA ALA A 113 20.42 16.81 -9.43
C ALA A 113 20.89 16.15 -8.13
N ILE A 114 20.10 16.25 -7.04
CA ILE A 114 20.41 15.60 -5.76
C ILE A 114 20.41 14.09 -5.91
N VAL A 115 19.37 13.52 -6.52
CA VAL A 115 19.26 12.07 -6.72
C VAL A 115 20.33 11.55 -7.66
N ALA A 116 20.68 12.29 -8.71
CA ALA A 116 21.80 11.94 -9.59
C ALA A 116 23.13 11.92 -8.83
N GLN A 117 23.36 12.87 -7.92
CA GLN A 117 24.55 12.87 -7.07
C GLN A 117 24.57 11.68 -6.10
N ILE A 118 23.43 11.37 -5.48
CA ILE A 118 23.28 10.21 -4.59
C ILE A 118 23.56 8.91 -5.35
N ALA A 119 23.00 8.77 -6.55
CA ALA A 119 23.24 7.62 -7.42
C ALA A 119 24.73 7.51 -7.77
N HIS A 120 25.36 8.60 -8.20
CA HIS A 120 26.77 8.64 -8.52
C HIS A 120 27.66 8.22 -7.32
N ASP A 121 27.37 8.74 -6.13
CA ASP A 121 28.09 8.39 -4.89
C ASP A 121 27.91 6.91 -4.52
N ALA A 122 26.78 6.31 -4.91
CA ALA A 122 26.47 4.88 -4.76
C ALA A 122 27.00 4.00 -5.90
N GLY A 123 27.69 4.56 -6.90
CA GLY A 123 28.20 3.84 -8.07
C GLY A 123 27.12 3.50 -9.11
N LEU A 124 26.00 4.22 -9.10
CA LEU A 124 24.83 4.02 -9.95
C LEU A 124 24.63 5.19 -10.92
N SER A 125 23.96 4.90 -12.04
CA SER A 125 23.42 5.93 -12.91
C SER A 125 21.95 6.21 -12.57
N LEU A 126 21.48 7.43 -12.86
CA LEU A 126 20.04 7.75 -12.81
C LEU A 126 19.24 6.89 -13.82
N GLU A 127 19.88 6.39 -14.86
CA GLU A 127 19.29 5.48 -15.84
C GLU A 127 18.95 4.10 -15.24
N ASP A 128 19.66 3.67 -14.20
CA ASP A 128 19.43 2.42 -13.49
C ASP A 128 18.29 2.52 -12.47
N ALA A 129 17.74 3.73 -12.29
CA ALA A 129 16.71 3.99 -11.31
C ALA A 129 15.35 3.42 -11.74
N VAL A 130 14.80 2.56 -10.91
CA VAL A 130 13.45 2.00 -11.07
C VAL A 130 12.46 2.88 -10.31
N PHE A 131 11.60 3.57 -11.05
CA PHE A 131 10.53 4.37 -10.48
C PHE A 131 9.36 3.48 -10.11
N THR A 132 8.96 3.50 -8.84
CA THR A 132 7.95 2.57 -8.31
C THR A 132 6.97 3.26 -7.38
N GLU A 133 5.85 2.57 -7.16
CA GLU A 133 4.84 2.96 -6.18
C GLU A 133 5.39 2.76 -4.75
N HIS A 134 4.98 3.63 -3.83
CA HIS A 134 5.44 3.62 -2.45
C HIS A 134 5.27 2.24 -1.76
N TRP A 135 4.14 1.54 -1.93
CA TRP A 135 3.96 0.19 -1.36
C TRP A 135 4.80 -0.89 -2.02
N THR A 136 5.23 -0.68 -3.26
CA THR A 136 6.07 -1.64 -3.98
C THR A 136 7.48 -1.60 -3.42
N MET A 137 7.95 -0.43 -2.95
CA MET A 137 9.21 -0.33 -2.23
C MET A 137 9.21 -1.12 -0.92
N ASP A 138 8.17 -0.99 -0.11
CA ASP A 138 8.07 -1.72 1.15
C ASP A 138 8.06 -3.24 0.93
N LYS A 139 7.33 -3.71 -0.11
CA LYS A 139 7.33 -5.12 -0.51
C LYS A 139 8.70 -5.58 -1.02
N ALA A 140 9.39 -4.74 -1.79
CA ALA A 140 10.72 -5.04 -2.31
C ALA A 140 11.77 -5.09 -1.19
N ALA A 141 11.69 -4.18 -0.22
CA ALA A 141 12.58 -4.14 0.95
C ALA A 141 12.40 -5.36 1.86
N LYS A 142 11.15 -5.80 2.07
CA LYS A 142 10.81 -7.00 2.86
C LYS A 142 11.03 -8.31 2.11
N SER A 143 11.30 -8.27 0.81
CA SER A 143 11.60 -9.47 0.03
C SER A 143 12.95 -10.04 0.46
N SER A 144 12.99 -11.34 0.75
CA SER A 144 14.24 -12.07 1.02
C SER A 144 15.10 -12.22 -0.24
N SER A 145 14.53 -12.01 -1.43
CA SER A 145 15.30 -11.81 -2.64
C SER A 145 15.84 -10.39 -2.62
N VAL A 146 17.11 -10.28 -2.23
CA VAL A 146 17.91 -9.06 -2.26
C VAL A 146 17.84 -8.48 -3.69
N THR A 147 16.92 -7.54 -3.89
CA THR A 147 16.76 -6.87 -5.18
C THR A 147 17.80 -5.77 -5.23
N ASN A 148 18.73 -5.89 -6.19
CA ASN A 148 19.77 -4.88 -6.45
C ASN A 148 19.15 -3.67 -7.18
N THR A 149 18.11 -3.09 -6.59
CA THR A 149 17.25 -2.15 -7.28
C THR A 149 17.35 -0.79 -6.63
N PHE A 150 17.95 0.15 -7.37
CA PHE A 150 17.88 1.56 -7.08
C PHE A 150 16.45 2.05 -7.32
N GLY A 151 15.67 2.20 -6.25
CA GLY A 151 14.26 2.55 -6.33
C GLY A 151 14.01 4.02 -6.00
N ILE A 152 13.20 4.72 -6.81
CA ILE A 152 12.73 6.09 -6.50
C ILE A 152 11.20 6.15 -6.51
N CYS A 153 10.60 6.77 -5.49
CA CYS A 153 9.19 7.10 -5.46
C CYS A 153 9.02 8.62 -5.46
N VAL A 154 8.23 9.10 -6.41
CA VAL A 154 7.93 10.52 -6.59
C VAL A 154 6.45 10.76 -6.35
N GLN A 155 6.12 11.81 -5.61
CA GLN A 155 4.75 12.27 -5.43
C GLN A 155 4.73 13.79 -5.56
N LYS A 156 3.85 14.31 -6.43
CA LYS A 156 3.68 15.75 -6.66
C LYS A 156 5.01 16.46 -6.98
N GLY A 157 5.86 15.83 -7.78
CA GLY A 157 7.18 16.34 -8.19
C GLY A 157 8.26 16.32 -7.11
N LYS A 158 8.04 15.63 -5.99
CA LYS A 158 8.97 15.49 -4.86
C LYS A 158 9.32 14.03 -4.60
N VAL A 159 10.58 13.77 -4.22
CA VAL A 159 11.02 12.45 -3.80
C VAL A 159 10.48 12.17 -2.40
N VAL A 160 9.68 11.12 -2.26
CA VAL A 160 9.07 10.74 -0.98
C VAL A 160 9.60 9.43 -0.44
N ALA A 161 10.11 8.55 -1.31
CA ALA A 161 10.75 7.31 -0.90
C ALA A 161 11.97 7.02 -1.77
N LEU A 162 13.02 6.48 -1.14
CA LEU A 162 14.27 6.13 -1.80
C LEU A 162 14.78 4.78 -1.29
N ASN A 163 15.13 3.90 -2.23
CA ASN A 163 15.77 2.62 -1.93
C ASN A 163 17.15 2.56 -2.59
N LEU A 164 18.20 2.53 -1.77
CA LEU A 164 19.59 2.38 -2.18
C LEU A 164 20.19 1.06 -1.69
N SER A 165 19.35 0.13 -1.24
CA SER A 165 19.81 -1.13 -0.64
C SER A 165 20.78 -1.87 -1.57
N ASN A 166 21.81 -2.48 -0.99
CA ASN A 166 22.91 -3.20 -1.66
C ASN A 166 23.89 -2.32 -2.44
N HIS A 167 23.83 -1.01 -2.27
CA HIS A 167 24.80 -0.10 -2.85
C HIS A 167 25.56 0.63 -1.73
N PRO A 168 26.87 0.86 -1.88
CA PRO A 168 27.63 1.55 -0.85
C PRO A 168 27.18 3.01 -0.75
N VAL A 169 26.67 3.43 0.39
CA VAL A 169 26.27 4.82 0.63
C VAL A 169 27.27 5.47 1.58
N ARG A 170 28.04 6.45 1.07
CA ARG A 170 29.09 7.12 1.86
C ARG A 170 28.71 8.50 2.36
N ASN A 171 27.75 9.15 1.70
CA ASN A 171 27.42 10.55 1.95
C ASN A 171 25.92 10.71 2.25
N LEU A 172 25.56 10.51 3.52
CA LEU A 172 24.18 10.62 3.98
C LEU A 172 23.68 12.07 4.03
N ALA A 173 24.57 13.06 4.06
CA ALA A 173 24.21 14.48 4.09
C ALA A 173 23.45 14.94 2.83
N LEU A 174 23.59 14.22 1.71
CA LEU A 174 22.81 14.49 0.50
C LEU A 174 21.33 14.15 0.67
N LEU A 175 21.00 13.13 1.46
CA LEU A 175 19.61 12.72 1.74
C LEU A 175 18.86 13.79 2.51
N ALA A 176 19.57 14.59 3.33
CA ALA A 176 19.00 15.73 4.05
C ALA A 176 18.51 16.86 3.13
N LYS A 177 18.92 16.86 1.86
CA LYS A 177 18.46 17.83 0.86
C LYS A 177 17.12 17.46 0.22
N LEU A 178 16.54 16.31 0.57
CA LEU A 178 15.22 15.85 0.11
C LEU A 178 14.17 16.11 1.21
N PRO A 179 13.51 17.28 1.23
CA PRO A 179 12.70 17.74 2.38
C PRO A 179 11.42 16.93 2.60
N ASP A 180 11.00 16.15 1.61
CA ASP A 180 9.77 15.35 1.62
C ASP A 180 10.04 13.84 1.69
N LEU A 181 11.31 13.44 1.90
CA LEU A 181 11.69 12.03 2.05
C LEU A 181 11.12 11.47 3.36
N GLY A 182 10.09 10.62 3.22
CA GLY A 182 9.43 9.92 4.32
C GLY A 182 9.95 8.51 4.53
N ASP A 183 10.32 7.82 3.44
CA ASP A 183 10.71 6.41 3.48
C ASP A 183 12.12 6.22 2.90
N LEU A 184 12.99 5.58 3.67
CA LEU A 184 14.38 5.36 3.28
C LEU A 184 14.80 3.93 3.57
N TYR A 185 15.28 3.26 2.53
CA TYR A 185 15.77 1.89 2.59
C TYR A 185 17.27 1.85 2.23
N LEU A 186 18.09 1.50 3.21
CA LEU A 186 19.55 1.47 3.18
C LEU A 186 20.08 0.11 3.63
N ARG A 187 19.39 -0.98 3.28
CA ARG A 187 19.80 -2.33 3.66
C ARG A 187 21.12 -2.71 3.00
N ASN A 188 22.05 -3.33 3.73
CA ASN A 188 23.33 -3.80 3.18
C ASN A 188 24.11 -2.69 2.41
N CYS A 189 24.28 -1.53 3.04
CA CYS A 189 24.97 -0.37 2.47
C CYS A 189 26.37 -0.14 3.09
N ALA A 190 26.83 -1.06 3.95
CA ALA A 190 28.06 -0.96 4.73
C ALA A 190 28.15 0.29 5.63
N LEU A 191 27.01 0.69 6.20
CA LEU A 191 26.90 1.86 7.08
C LEU A 191 27.28 1.50 8.51
N SER A 192 28.04 2.35 9.19
CA SER A 192 28.36 2.22 10.63
C SER A 192 28.04 3.47 11.44
N ASP A 193 27.95 4.62 10.77
CA ASP A 193 27.57 5.91 11.34
C ASP A 193 26.50 6.57 10.46
N MET A 194 25.46 7.10 11.12
CA MET A 194 24.31 7.75 10.51
C MET A 194 24.20 9.24 10.89
N SER A 195 25.20 9.79 11.60
CA SER A 195 25.15 11.15 12.18
C SER A 195 24.94 12.27 11.16
N ASP A 196 25.34 12.04 9.90
CA ASP A 196 25.16 12.98 8.80
C ASP A 196 23.74 12.93 8.18
N LEU A 197 22.94 11.90 8.50
CA LEU A 197 21.55 11.82 8.07
C LEU A 197 20.69 12.77 8.90
N ARG A 198 20.11 13.77 8.24
CA ARG A 198 19.16 14.69 8.87
C ARG A 198 17.88 14.74 8.06
N SER A 199 16.77 14.32 8.65
CA SER A 199 15.45 14.45 8.02
C SER A 199 14.38 14.69 9.07
N THR A 200 13.61 15.74 8.88
CA THR A 200 12.50 16.10 9.78
C THR A 200 11.16 15.48 9.37
N LYS A 201 11.14 14.68 8.31
CA LYS A 201 9.93 14.01 7.80
C LYS A 201 10.11 12.51 7.62
N LEU A 202 11.27 11.96 7.97
CA LEU A 202 11.52 10.53 7.83
C LEU A 202 10.66 9.78 8.83
N ASP A 203 9.83 8.90 8.29
CA ASP A 203 8.78 8.15 8.96
C ASP A 203 9.17 6.67 9.05
N ARG A 204 9.71 6.13 7.95
CA ARG A 204 10.21 4.76 7.86
C ARG A 204 11.68 4.72 7.49
N LEU A 205 12.46 3.96 8.26
CA LEU A 205 13.87 3.71 8.01
C LEU A 205 14.18 2.21 8.12
N ASP A 206 14.76 1.66 7.07
CA ASP A 206 15.36 0.32 7.07
C ASP A 206 16.87 0.44 6.87
N VAL A 207 17.64 0.02 7.87
CA VAL A 207 19.11 -0.02 7.89
C VAL A 207 19.60 -1.42 8.21
N SER A 208 18.83 -2.45 7.85
CA SER A 208 19.18 -3.85 8.10
C SER A 208 20.48 -4.26 7.41
N ASP A 209 21.15 -5.28 7.94
CA ASP A 209 22.40 -5.83 7.37
C ASP A 209 23.51 -4.77 7.21
N ASN A 210 23.65 -3.86 8.18
CA ASN A 210 24.71 -2.87 8.24
C ASN A 210 25.63 -3.14 9.46
N GLN A 211 26.42 -2.15 9.85
CA GLN A 211 27.43 -2.23 10.92
C GLN A 211 27.16 -1.15 12.00
N ILE A 212 25.89 -0.80 12.22
CA ILE A 212 25.49 0.22 13.19
C ILE A 212 25.68 -0.33 14.59
N ILE A 213 26.36 0.44 15.45
CA ILE A 213 26.70 0.05 16.82
C ILE A 213 25.86 0.82 17.85
N ASP A 214 25.37 2.02 17.50
CA ASP A 214 24.62 2.89 18.39
C ASP A 214 23.49 3.63 17.65
N LEU A 215 22.27 3.60 18.21
CA LEU A 215 21.10 4.31 17.69
C LEU A 215 21.23 5.84 17.86
N ASN A 216 22.09 6.34 18.76
CA ASN A 216 22.33 7.79 18.90
C ASN A 216 22.86 8.45 17.62
N THR A 217 23.43 7.67 16.71
CA THR A 217 23.83 8.16 15.37
C THR A 217 22.63 8.65 14.54
N LEU A 218 21.40 8.26 14.87
CA LEU A 218 20.17 8.66 14.18
C LEU A 218 19.47 9.90 14.77
N HIS A 219 20.15 10.68 15.62
CA HIS A 219 19.61 11.89 16.26
C HIS A 219 19.06 12.96 15.30
N GLY A 220 19.49 12.95 14.03
CA GLY A 220 18.99 13.84 12.99
C GLY A 220 17.60 13.49 12.44
N CYS A 221 17.00 12.38 12.87
CA CYS A 221 15.72 11.84 12.36
C CYS A 221 14.69 11.59 13.49
N PRO A 222 14.20 12.63 14.19
CA PRO A 222 13.35 12.47 15.37
C PRO A 222 11.92 11.99 15.08
N THR A 223 11.49 11.97 13.82
CA THR A 223 10.11 11.67 13.39
C THR A 223 9.88 10.20 13.01
N ILE A 224 10.89 9.34 13.14
CA ILE A 224 10.78 7.93 12.74
C ILE A 224 9.68 7.23 13.57
N GLN A 225 8.75 6.57 12.86
CA GLN A 225 7.71 5.72 13.44
C GLN A 225 7.99 4.23 13.24
N TRP A 226 8.65 3.86 12.13
CA TRP A 226 9.02 2.49 11.81
C TRP A 226 10.51 2.36 11.58
N LEU A 227 11.20 1.65 12.48
CA LEU A 227 12.64 1.43 12.42
C LEU A 227 12.97 -0.06 12.29
N THR A 228 13.61 -0.45 11.20
CA THR A 228 14.15 -1.80 11.03
C THR A 228 15.67 -1.70 10.99
N ALA A 229 16.34 -2.31 11.96
CA ALA A 229 17.81 -2.33 12.06
C ALA A 229 18.29 -3.76 12.37
N GLU A 230 17.78 -4.74 11.64
CA GLU A 230 18.14 -6.14 11.79
C GLU A 230 19.61 -6.37 11.43
N ASN A 231 20.22 -7.43 11.98
CA ASN A 231 21.58 -7.86 11.65
C ASN A 231 22.61 -6.73 11.64
N ASN A 232 22.59 -5.90 12.69
CA ASN A 232 23.59 -4.85 12.94
C ASN A 232 24.49 -5.26 14.14
N GLN A 233 25.24 -4.31 14.69
CA GLN A 233 26.17 -4.51 15.80
C GLN A 233 25.69 -3.80 17.09
N LEU A 234 24.39 -3.56 17.23
CA LEU A 234 23.82 -2.91 18.40
C LEU A 234 24.00 -3.81 19.64
N THR A 235 24.61 -3.27 20.70
CA THR A 235 24.77 -3.99 21.98
C THR A 235 23.73 -3.59 23.01
N SER A 236 23.02 -2.49 22.78
CA SER A 236 21.90 -2.03 23.59
C SER A 236 20.89 -1.30 22.71
N THR A 237 19.72 -1.00 23.27
CA THR A 237 18.72 -0.13 22.64
C THR A 237 18.84 1.33 23.12
N ASP A 238 19.98 1.72 23.67
CA ASP A 238 20.18 3.10 24.13
C ASP A 238 20.03 4.07 22.94
N GLY A 239 19.43 5.23 23.21
CA GLY A 239 19.09 6.20 22.16
C GLY A 239 17.73 5.97 21.51
N ILE A 240 17.02 4.86 21.77
CA ILE A 240 15.66 4.64 21.23
C ILE A 240 14.66 5.71 21.68
N ASP A 241 14.86 6.30 22.87
CA ASP A 241 14.00 7.33 23.47
C ASP A 241 13.94 8.63 22.65
N GLN A 242 14.87 8.85 21.72
CA GLN A 242 14.83 10.01 20.83
C GLN A 242 13.66 9.93 19.83
N PHE A 243 13.16 8.73 19.52
CA PHE A 243 12.07 8.49 18.58
C PHE A 243 10.72 8.56 19.29
N LYS A 244 10.26 9.78 19.58
CA LYS A 244 9.02 10.01 20.35
C LYS A 244 7.74 9.49 19.68
N GLN A 245 7.80 9.19 18.39
CA GLN A 245 6.67 8.73 17.58
C GLN A 245 6.81 7.24 17.18
N LEU A 246 7.78 6.51 17.74
CA LEU A 246 8.05 5.13 17.36
C LEU A 246 6.83 4.24 17.61
N VAL A 247 6.33 3.64 16.52
CA VAL A 247 5.21 2.69 16.53
C VAL A 247 5.73 1.26 16.57
N SER A 248 6.81 0.97 15.84
CA SER A 248 7.38 -0.37 15.75
C SER A 248 8.87 -0.31 15.47
N SER A 249 9.61 -1.22 16.09
CA SER A 249 11.04 -1.42 15.85
C SER A 249 11.39 -2.90 15.77
N ASP A 250 12.32 -3.23 14.88
CA ASP A 250 12.95 -4.55 14.80
C ASP A 250 14.47 -4.44 14.91
N PHE A 251 15.03 -5.14 15.90
CA PHE A 251 16.47 -5.21 16.17
C PHE A 251 16.97 -6.67 16.18
N THR A 252 16.23 -7.60 15.56
CA THR A 252 16.63 -9.00 15.50
C THR A 252 18.01 -9.16 14.86
N GLY A 253 18.77 -10.18 15.28
CA GLY A 253 20.12 -10.42 14.77
C GLY A 253 21.21 -9.47 15.29
N ASN A 254 20.90 -8.57 16.24
CA ASN A 254 21.89 -7.75 16.94
C ASN A 254 22.41 -8.44 18.22
N PRO A 255 23.65 -8.14 18.67
CA PRO A 255 24.22 -8.62 19.93
C PRO A 255 23.64 -7.91 21.18
N ILE A 256 22.33 -7.65 21.21
CA ILE A 256 21.65 -7.07 22.38
C ILE A 256 21.44 -8.18 23.43
N PRO A 257 21.89 -7.99 24.69
CA PRO A 257 21.64 -8.95 25.75
C PRO A 257 20.15 -9.27 25.87
N LYS A 258 19.81 -10.56 25.95
CA LYS A 258 18.45 -10.98 26.27
C LYS A 258 18.14 -10.53 27.71
N PRO A 259 16.92 -10.01 27.96
CA PRO A 259 16.49 -9.64 29.31
C PRO A 259 16.49 -10.83 30.27
#